data_AF-A0A3D8J7K2-F1
#
_entry.id   AF-A0A3D8J7K2-F1
#
_cell.length_a   1.000
_cell.length_b   1.000
_cell.length_c   1.000
_cell.angle_alpha   90.00
_cell.angle_beta   90.00
_cell.angle_gamma   90.00
#
_symmetry.space_group_name_H-M   'P 1'
#
loop_
_entity.id
_entity.type
_entity.pdbx_description
1 polymer ?
#
loop_
_entity_poly.entity_id
_entity_poly.type
_entity_poly.pdbx_seq_one_letter_code
_entity_poly.pdbx_strand_id
1 'polypeptide(L)'
;MKAFDSSDLLLISVQSPVIFAVYSNIPDRESPPLHNKQLIVSLQIEGHVSDILPFLFANIFTFDKQTLESTNVKYHNYPCNISFAHTHVAPYTKSTAAIFQIIHVLQNINNITGIYYARGAGSLSAIKLTHIFLQTLHLTKHIPLYATNIFHFNTHNEIKAFGNQSFFYKDGQIQLGQTQNPQTNLILPTILDKKDFYEPCTPLYVSSPF
;
A
#
# COMPACT_ATOMS: atom_id res chain seq x y z
N MET A 1 5.96 -12.60 18.30
CA MET A 1 4.91 -11.62 17.95
C MET A 1 3.64 -12.41 17.70
N LYS A 2 2.47 -12.03 18.26
CA LYS A 2 1.20 -12.75 18.01
C LYS A 2 0.81 -12.62 16.53
N ALA A 3 0.22 -13.65 15.96
CA ALA A 3 -0.33 -13.61 14.60
C ALA A 3 -1.43 -12.52 14.50
N PHE A 4 -1.58 -11.92 13.32
CA PHE A 4 -2.61 -10.91 13.09
C PHE A 4 -3.96 -11.61 12.84
N ASP A 5 -4.79 -11.74 13.87
CA ASP A 5 -6.14 -12.31 13.74
C ASP A 5 -7.05 -11.35 12.94
N SER A 6 -7.44 -11.75 11.71
CA SER A 6 -8.27 -10.98 10.75
C SER A 6 -7.66 -9.65 10.29
N SER A 7 -6.84 -9.71 9.24
CA SER A 7 -6.14 -8.54 8.69
C SER A 7 -6.86 -7.93 7.49
N ASP A 8 -6.86 -6.61 7.38
CA ASP A 8 -7.10 -5.92 6.11
C ASP A 8 -5.79 -5.33 5.60
N LEU A 9 -5.62 -5.36 4.28
CA LEU A 9 -4.43 -4.85 3.61
C LEU A 9 -4.77 -3.55 2.91
N LEU A 10 -3.98 -2.51 3.12
CA LEU A 10 -4.07 -1.27 2.36
C LEU A 10 -2.81 -1.13 1.49
N LEU A 11 -3.01 -0.95 0.19
CA LEU A 11 -1.96 -0.73 -0.78
C LEU A 11 -2.08 0.66 -1.40
N ILE A 12 -1.07 1.49 -1.22
CA ILE A 12 -0.95 2.79 -1.91
C ILE A 12 0.20 2.67 -2.90
N SER A 13 -0.15 2.54 -4.19
CA SER A 13 0.78 2.33 -5.29
C SER A 13 0.64 3.49 -6.28
N VAL A 14 1.51 4.48 -6.14
CA VAL A 14 1.49 5.73 -6.92
C VAL A 14 2.70 5.75 -7.84
N GLN A 15 3.85 5.50 -7.24
CA GLN A 15 5.17 5.35 -7.81
C GLN A 15 6.06 4.81 -6.68
N SER A 16 7.37 4.70 -6.88
CA SER A 16 8.30 4.48 -5.76
C SER A 16 8.22 5.64 -4.76
N PRO A 17 8.07 5.39 -3.45
CA PRO A 17 7.94 4.08 -2.81
C PRO A 17 6.53 3.48 -2.91
N VAL A 18 6.44 2.16 -3.01
CA VAL A 18 5.19 1.43 -2.75
C VAL A 18 4.94 1.43 -1.25
N ILE A 19 3.77 1.90 -0.84
CA ILE A 19 3.35 1.92 0.56
C ILE A 19 2.34 0.80 0.78
N PHE A 20 2.62 -0.07 1.73
CA PHE A 20 1.76 -1.17 2.12
C PHE A 20 1.49 -1.10 3.60
N ALA A 21 0.24 -1.28 4.02
CA ALA A 21 -0.15 -1.21 5.42
C ALA A 21 -1.05 -2.38 5.80
N VAL A 22 -0.88 -2.84 7.04
CA VAL A 22 -1.69 -3.90 7.64
C VAL A 22 -2.53 -3.27 8.73
N TYR A 23 -3.84 -3.48 8.62
CA TYR A 23 -4.83 -3.08 9.61
C TYR A 23 -5.42 -4.31 10.26
N SER A 24 -5.63 -4.26 11.57
CA SER A 24 -6.26 -5.36 12.29
C SER A 24 -7.20 -4.84 13.37
N ASN A 25 -8.06 -5.72 13.86
CA ASN A 25 -8.84 -5.44 15.06
C ASN A 25 -7.88 -5.41 16.25
N ILE A 26 -7.87 -4.30 16.98
CA ILE A 26 -7.27 -4.30 18.31
C ILE A 26 -8.35 -4.83 19.26
N PRO A 27 -8.09 -5.92 20.00
CA PRO A 27 -9.04 -6.43 20.97
C PRO A 27 -9.09 -5.44 22.14
N ASP A 28 -9.96 -4.44 22.04
CA ASP A 28 -10.25 -3.55 23.15
C ASP A 28 -11.27 -4.24 24.07
N ARG A 29 -10.96 -4.36 25.36
CA ARG A 29 -11.72 -5.23 26.30
C ARG A 29 -13.06 -4.64 26.73
N GLU A 30 -13.36 -3.38 26.42
CA GLU A 30 -14.50 -2.66 27.01
C GLU A 30 -15.42 -1.93 26.01
N SER A 31 -15.13 -1.97 24.71
CA SER A 31 -15.96 -1.29 23.70
C SER A 31 -16.59 -2.30 22.73
N PRO A 32 -17.84 -2.09 22.27
CA PRO A 32 -18.42 -2.90 21.21
C PRO A 32 -17.50 -2.86 19.98
N PRO A 33 -17.41 -3.95 19.20
CA PRO A 33 -16.51 -4.00 18.06
C PRO A 33 -16.91 -2.91 17.07
N LEU A 34 -16.18 -1.80 17.07
CA LEU A 34 -16.22 -0.86 15.98
C LEU A 34 -15.77 -1.66 14.75
N HIS A 35 -16.52 -1.61 13.65
CA HIS A 35 -16.15 -2.25 12.38
C HIS A 35 -14.84 -1.72 11.76
N ASN A 36 -14.12 -0.86 12.48
CA ASN A 36 -13.01 -0.09 11.99
C ASN A 36 -11.70 -0.70 12.50
N LYS A 37 -10.83 -1.11 11.57
CA LYS A 37 -9.54 -1.71 11.89
C LYS A 37 -8.49 -0.64 12.09
N GLN A 38 -7.54 -0.86 12.99
CA GLN A 38 -6.47 0.10 13.28
C GLN A 38 -5.19 -0.26 12.56
N LEU A 39 -4.42 0.76 12.16
CA LEU A 39 -3.11 0.57 11.54
C LEU A 39 -2.18 -0.15 12.53
N ILE A 40 -1.62 -1.28 12.13
CA ILE A 40 -0.67 -2.04 12.96
C ILE A 40 0.75 -1.77 12.52
N VAL A 41 0.97 -1.85 11.20
CA VAL A 41 2.28 -1.70 10.60
C VAL A 41 2.16 -1.13 9.19
N SER A 42 3.06 -0.23 8.84
CA SER A 42 3.24 0.31 7.49
C SER A 42 4.63 0.01 6.98
N LEU A 43 4.71 -0.39 5.72
CA LEU A 43 5.91 -0.70 4.98
C LEU A 43 6.03 0.30 3.84
N GLN A 44 7.24 0.80 3.60
CA GLN A 44 7.58 1.59 2.42
C GLN A 44 8.75 0.90 1.73
N ILE A 45 8.59 0.54 0.47
CA ILE A 45 9.63 -0.13 -0.30
C ILE A 45 9.89 0.69 -1.56
N GLU A 46 11.13 1.14 -1.72
CA GLU A 46 11.60 1.83 -2.92
C GLU A 46 11.90 0.82 -4.03
N GLY A 47 11.52 1.11 -5.27
CA GLY A 47 11.79 0.28 -6.43
C GLY A 47 10.64 0.25 -7.43
N HIS A 48 10.78 -0.61 -8.44
CA HIS A 48 9.75 -0.79 -9.45
C HIS A 48 8.57 -1.60 -8.89
N VAL A 49 7.35 -1.14 -9.18
CA VAL A 49 6.10 -1.83 -8.81
C VAL A 49 6.07 -3.28 -9.35
N SER A 50 6.68 -3.52 -10.50
CA SER A 50 6.84 -4.85 -11.11
C SER A 50 7.70 -5.82 -10.29
N ASP A 51 8.58 -5.32 -9.44
CA ASP A 51 9.38 -6.13 -8.53
C ASP A 51 8.71 -6.24 -7.16
N ILE A 52 8.16 -5.14 -6.65
CA ILE A 52 7.65 -5.05 -5.28
C ILE A 52 6.32 -5.80 -5.10
N LEU A 53 5.38 -5.72 -6.05
CA LEU A 53 4.10 -6.42 -5.90
C LEU A 53 4.27 -7.95 -5.85
N PRO A 54 5.04 -8.60 -6.75
CA PRO A 54 5.34 -10.01 -6.60
C PRO A 54 5.97 -10.35 -5.24
N PHE A 55 6.92 -9.54 -4.77
CA PHE A 55 7.57 -9.74 -3.47
C PHE A 55 6.58 -9.72 -2.31
N LEU A 56 5.73 -8.68 -2.23
CA LEU A 56 4.74 -8.54 -1.17
C LEU A 56 3.79 -9.73 -1.17
N PHE A 57 3.18 -10.02 -2.31
CA PHE A 57 2.13 -11.04 -2.39
C PHE A 57 2.67 -12.47 -2.33
N ALA A 58 3.87 -12.75 -2.84
CA ALA A 58 4.49 -14.05 -2.65
C ALA A 58 4.75 -14.33 -1.17
N ASN A 59 5.27 -13.35 -0.41
CA ASN A 59 5.52 -13.54 1.02
C ASN A 59 4.23 -13.63 1.86
N ILE A 60 3.09 -13.14 1.35
CA ILE A 60 1.79 -13.25 2.02
C ILE A 60 1.08 -14.58 1.69
N PHE A 61 1.12 -15.00 0.43
CA PHE A 61 0.23 -16.07 -0.08
C PHE A 61 0.93 -17.39 -0.39
N THR A 62 2.27 -17.45 -0.36
CA THR A 62 3.02 -18.68 -0.62
C THR A 62 3.36 -19.38 0.70
N PHE A 63 2.98 -20.66 0.79
CA PHE A 63 3.25 -21.48 1.98
C PHE A 63 4.65 -22.11 1.98
N ASP A 64 5.26 -22.29 0.79
CA ASP A 64 6.62 -22.82 0.65
C ASP A 64 7.66 -21.75 0.98
N LYS A 65 8.11 -21.75 2.24
CA LYS A 65 9.10 -20.80 2.75
C LYS A 65 10.49 -20.99 2.15
N GLN A 66 10.87 -22.21 1.78
CA GLN A 66 12.20 -22.49 1.22
C GLN A 66 12.36 -21.85 -0.16
N THR A 67 11.32 -21.95 -1.00
CA THR A 67 11.28 -21.28 -2.30
C THR A 67 11.30 -19.75 -2.14
N LEU A 68 10.60 -19.20 -1.15
CA LEU A 68 10.60 -17.76 -0.88
C LEU A 68 11.98 -17.25 -0.42
N GLU A 69 12.70 -17.99 0.42
CA GLU A 69 14.01 -17.57 0.92
C GLU A 69 15.00 -17.29 -0.23
N SER A 70 15.09 -18.19 -1.20
CA SER A 70 15.95 -17.99 -2.37
C SER A 70 15.52 -16.79 -3.23
N THR A 71 14.21 -16.58 -3.38
CA THR A 71 13.65 -15.46 -4.15
C THR A 71 13.84 -14.11 -3.43
N ASN A 72 13.79 -14.12 -2.09
CA ASN A 72 13.88 -12.94 -1.25
C ASN A 72 15.26 -12.28 -1.26
N VAL A 73 16.31 -13.02 -1.60
CA VAL A 73 17.69 -12.50 -1.69
C VAL A 73 17.80 -11.29 -2.63
N LYS A 74 17.01 -11.27 -3.72
CA LYS A 74 16.98 -10.13 -4.68
C LYS A 74 16.60 -8.81 -4.01
N TYR A 75 15.82 -8.84 -2.92
CA TYR A 75 15.28 -7.64 -2.27
C TYR A 75 16.14 -7.15 -1.11
N HIS A 76 17.23 -7.84 -0.77
CA HIS A 76 18.08 -7.47 0.38
C HIS A 76 18.66 -6.06 0.31
N ASN A 77 18.80 -5.53 -0.91
CA ASN A 77 19.38 -4.21 -1.16
C ASN A 77 18.32 -3.13 -1.49
N TYR A 78 17.02 -3.48 -1.45
CA TYR A 78 15.97 -2.51 -1.70
C TYR A 78 15.89 -1.53 -0.52
N PRO A 79 15.97 -0.21 -0.76
CA PRO A 79 15.71 0.76 0.29
C PRO A 79 14.28 0.57 0.78
N CYS A 80 14.13 0.29 2.07
CA CYS A 80 12.82 0.07 2.65
C CYS A 80 12.75 0.60 4.08
N ASN A 81 11.53 0.82 4.53
CA ASN A 81 11.20 1.24 5.88
C ASN A 81 10.00 0.45 6.38
N ILE A 82 9.99 0.20 7.68
CA ILE A 82 8.90 -0.43 8.42
C ILE A 82 8.62 0.43 9.65
N SER A 83 7.34 0.69 9.90
CA SER A 83 6.91 1.48 11.06
C SER A 83 5.71 0.80 11.70
N PHE A 84 5.78 0.60 13.02
CA PHE A 84 4.70 0.00 13.81
C PHE A 84 3.96 1.09 14.59
N ALA A 85 2.64 1.05 14.59
CA ALA A 85 1.81 2.14 15.14
C ALA A 85 1.95 2.35 16.66
N HIS A 86 2.39 1.33 17.42
CA HIS A 86 2.45 1.36 18.88
C HIS A 86 3.86 1.36 19.47
N THR A 87 4.89 1.53 18.66
CA THR A 87 6.27 1.62 19.17
C THR A 87 6.89 2.94 18.75
N HIS A 88 7.28 3.75 19.75
CA HIS A 88 8.28 4.81 19.57
C HIS A 88 9.61 4.18 19.17
N VAL A 89 9.80 3.89 17.89
CA VAL A 89 11.12 3.54 17.35
C VAL A 89 11.47 4.58 16.28
N ALA A 90 12.63 5.19 16.49
CA ALA A 90 13.17 6.27 15.69
C ALA A 90 13.24 5.92 14.19
N PRO A 91 13.14 6.93 13.31
CA PRO A 91 13.09 6.68 11.88
C PRO A 91 14.48 6.41 11.30
N TYR A 92 14.49 5.67 10.19
CA TYR A 92 15.60 5.48 9.26
C TYR A 92 16.73 4.54 9.67
N THR A 93 16.77 3.36 9.04
CA THR A 93 18.04 2.71 8.68
C THR A 93 17.91 2.06 7.30
N LYS A 94 18.73 2.51 6.33
CA LYS A 94 19.11 1.65 5.19
C LYS A 94 19.84 0.45 5.81
N SER A 95 19.14 -0.66 5.98
CA SER A 95 19.75 -1.84 6.55
C SER A 95 19.02 -3.08 6.09
N THR A 96 19.79 -4.12 5.75
CA THR A 96 19.32 -5.49 5.53
C THR A 96 18.43 -5.98 6.69
N ALA A 97 18.52 -5.38 7.88
CA ALA A 97 17.60 -5.67 8.98
C ALA A 97 16.13 -5.31 8.68
N ALA A 98 15.86 -4.21 7.97
CA ALA A 98 14.49 -3.75 7.70
C ALA A 98 13.74 -4.71 6.78
N ILE A 99 14.41 -5.21 5.73
CA ILE A 99 13.79 -6.16 4.79
C ILE A 99 13.48 -7.51 5.44
N PHE A 100 14.33 -8.01 6.35
CA PHE A 100 14.02 -9.23 7.11
C PHE A 100 12.81 -9.05 8.02
N GLN A 101 12.67 -7.89 8.66
CA GLN A 101 11.48 -7.56 9.45
C GLN A 101 10.23 -7.48 8.57
N ILE A 102 10.34 -6.87 7.39
CA ILE A 102 9.26 -6.84 6.39
C ILE A 102 8.84 -8.26 6.00
N ILE A 103 9.78 -9.12 5.61
CA ILE A 103 9.50 -10.52 5.25
C ILE A 103 8.80 -11.24 6.40
N HIS A 104 9.32 -11.10 7.62
CA HIS A 104 8.71 -11.69 8.80
C HIS A 104 7.29 -11.19 9.01
N VAL A 105 7.01 -9.88 8.87
CA VAL A 105 5.65 -9.34 8.96
C VAL A 105 4.75 -9.96 7.89
N LEU A 106 5.17 -9.94 6.63
CA LEU A 106 4.37 -10.42 5.49
C LEU A 106 3.99 -11.90 5.66
N GLN A 107 4.93 -12.75 6.08
CA GLN A 107 4.72 -14.19 6.29
C GLN A 107 3.87 -14.54 7.51
N ASN A 108 3.55 -13.56 8.36
CA ASN A 108 2.67 -13.73 9.52
C ASN A 108 1.30 -13.07 9.31
N ILE A 109 1.04 -12.49 8.13
CA ILE A 109 -0.28 -11.99 7.74
C ILE A 109 -1.17 -13.19 7.42
N ASN A 110 -2.22 -13.37 8.22
CA ASN A 110 -3.18 -14.44 8.06
C ASN A 110 -4.60 -13.88 8.00
N ASN A 111 -5.53 -14.68 7.47
CA ASN A 111 -6.97 -14.39 7.45
C ASN A 111 -7.30 -12.98 6.89
N ILE A 112 -6.94 -12.74 5.63
CA ILE A 112 -7.17 -11.45 4.97
C ILE A 112 -8.65 -11.31 4.63
N THR A 113 -9.31 -10.30 5.19
CA THR A 113 -10.76 -10.08 4.99
C THR A 113 -11.10 -8.99 3.98
N GLY A 114 -10.10 -8.20 3.56
CA GLY A 114 -10.27 -7.19 2.53
C GLY A 114 -8.94 -6.60 2.07
N ILE A 115 -8.90 -6.21 0.79
CA ILE A 115 -7.82 -5.42 0.23
C ILE A 115 -8.37 -4.06 -0.17
N TYR A 116 -7.70 -3.02 0.26
CA TYR A 116 -8.02 -1.62 0.03
C TYR A 116 -6.89 -1.02 -0.77
N TYR A 117 -7.20 -0.13 -1.73
CA TYR A 117 -6.12 0.51 -2.49
C TYR A 117 -6.45 1.94 -2.94
N ALA A 118 -5.38 2.72 -3.12
CA ALA A 118 -5.46 4.06 -3.70
C ALA A 118 -5.52 4.00 -5.24
N ARG A 119 -6.54 4.63 -5.81
CA ARG A 119 -6.79 4.73 -7.25
C ARG A 119 -6.46 6.13 -7.76
N GLY A 120 -5.80 6.23 -8.91
CA GLY A 120 -5.63 7.51 -9.61
C GLY A 120 -4.22 7.78 -10.08
N ALA A 121 -3.50 8.61 -9.33
CA ALA A 121 -2.18 9.10 -9.69
C ALA A 121 -1.15 7.97 -9.78
N GLY A 122 -0.28 8.06 -10.79
CA GLY A 122 0.87 7.17 -10.94
C GLY A 122 1.26 6.89 -12.37
N SER A 123 2.34 6.14 -12.55
CA SER A 123 2.75 5.70 -13.89
C SER A 123 1.73 4.71 -14.47
N LEU A 124 1.54 4.75 -15.79
CA LEU A 124 0.62 3.85 -16.49
C LEU A 124 0.90 2.37 -16.18
N SER A 125 2.18 1.99 -16.12
CA SER A 125 2.61 0.63 -15.78
C SER A 125 2.29 0.25 -14.34
N ALA A 126 2.51 1.15 -13.38
CA ALA A 126 2.18 0.92 -11.98
C ALA A 126 0.67 0.70 -11.78
N ILE A 127 -0.16 1.54 -12.41
CA ILE A 127 -1.62 1.44 -12.37
C ILE A 127 -2.08 0.09 -12.94
N LYS A 128 -1.57 -0.29 -14.12
CA LYS A 128 -1.92 -1.56 -14.77
C LYS A 128 -1.51 -2.77 -13.94
N LEU A 129 -0.27 -2.82 -13.46
CA LEU A 129 0.23 -3.93 -12.66
C LEU A 129 -0.53 -4.05 -11.35
N THR A 130 -0.73 -2.94 -10.63
CA THR A 130 -1.51 -2.93 -9.39
C THR A 130 -2.91 -3.48 -9.64
N HIS A 131 -3.59 -3.02 -10.68
CA HIS A 131 -4.92 -3.53 -11.02
C HIS A 131 -4.91 -5.03 -11.32
N ILE A 132 -4.00 -5.52 -12.18
CA ILE A 132 -3.93 -6.95 -12.53
C ILE A 132 -3.67 -7.80 -11.28
N PHE A 133 -2.73 -7.40 -10.42
CA PHE A 133 -2.41 -8.13 -9.19
C PHE A 133 -3.62 -8.19 -8.25
N LEU A 134 -4.22 -7.04 -7.95
CA LEU A 134 -5.33 -6.96 -7.01
C LEU A 134 -6.59 -7.66 -7.54
N GLN A 135 -6.89 -7.52 -8.83
CA GLN A 135 -8.01 -8.21 -9.47
C GLN A 135 -7.79 -9.72 -9.48
N THR A 136 -6.55 -10.19 -9.72
CA THR A 136 -6.22 -11.62 -9.66
C THR A 136 -6.46 -12.17 -8.25
N LEU A 137 -6.02 -11.47 -7.20
CA LEU A 137 -6.26 -11.88 -5.82
C LEU A 137 -7.75 -11.90 -5.49
N HIS A 138 -8.49 -10.88 -5.91
CA HIS A 138 -9.94 -10.82 -5.73
C HIS A 138 -10.64 -12.04 -6.34
N LEU A 139 -10.31 -12.39 -7.59
CA LEU A 139 -10.93 -13.49 -8.31
C LEU A 139 -10.48 -14.87 -7.81
N THR A 140 -9.20 -15.03 -7.50
CA THR A 140 -8.62 -16.35 -7.16
C THR A 140 -8.70 -16.71 -5.68
N LYS A 141 -8.75 -15.72 -4.79
CA LYS A 141 -8.81 -15.91 -3.33
C LYS A 141 -10.14 -15.48 -2.73
N HIS A 142 -11.06 -14.94 -3.53
CA HIS A 142 -12.36 -14.42 -3.08
C HIS A 142 -12.23 -13.34 -1.99
N ILE A 143 -11.13 -12.58 -2.01
CA ILE A 143 -10.91 -11.48 -1.08
C ILE A 143 -11.59 -10.22 -1.64
N PRO A 144 -12.48 -9.55 -0.89
CA PRO A 144 -13.10 -8.31 -1.33
C PRO A 144 -12.06 -7.21 -1.63
N LEU A 145 -12.30 -6.45 -2.70
CA LEU A 145 -11.44 -5.35 -3.13
C LEU A 145 -12.20 -4.02 -3.04
N TYR A 146 -11.55 -3.00 -2.47
CA TYR A 146 -12.11 -1.67 -2.28
C TYR A 146 -11.12 -0.60 -2.73
N ALA A 147 -11.61 0.46 -3.36
CA ALA A 147 -10.78 1.55 -3.86
C ALA A 147 -11.21 2.89 -3.28
N THR A 148 -10.26 3.79 -3.09
CA THR A 148 -10.54 5.21 -2.84
C THR A 148 -9.64 6.09 -3.72
N ASN A 149 -9.99 7.36 -3.83
CA ASN A 149 -9.18 8.32 -4.57
C ASN A 149 -7.85 8.51 -3.84
N ILE A 150 -6.74 8.46 -4.57
CA ILE A 150 -5.40 8.63 -3.99
C ILE A 150 -5.21 9.93 -3.21
N PHE A 151 -5.92 10.99 -3.57
CA PHE A 151 -5.86 12.27 -2.87
C PHE A 151 -6.53 12.22 -1.48
N HIS A 152 -7.29 11.17 -1.17
CA HIS A 152 -7.74 10.89 0.20
C HIS A 152 -6.56 10.80 1.17
N PHE A 153 -5.42 10.29 0.71
CA PHE A 153 -4.20 10.17 1.51
C PHE A 153 -3.28 11.40 1.37
N ASN A 154 -3.59 12.35 0.50
CA ASN A 154 -2.70 13.46 0.18
C ASN A 154 -3.11 14.75 0.90
N THR A 155 -2.16 15.39 1.58
CA THR A 155 -2.43 16.63 2.35
C THR A 155 -2.20 17.93 1.57
N HIS A 156 -1.58 17.87 0.40
CA HIS A 156 -1.11 19.05 -0.33
C HIS A 156 -1.86 19.28 -1.65
N ASN A 157 -2.87 18.45 -1.97
CA ASN A 157 -3.54 18.38 -3.26
C ASN A 157 -2.58 18.29 -4.46
N GLU A 158 -1.38 17.74 -4.25
CA GLU A 158 -0.35 17.55 -5.25
C GLU A 158 0.34 16.19 -5.07
N ILE A 159 0.49 15.46 -6.17
CA ILE A 159 1.25 14.21 -6.24
C ILE A 159 2.17 14.31 -7.44
N LYS A 160 3.49 14.25 -7.20
CA LYS A 160 4.50 14.27 -8.24
C LYS A 160 4.23 13.21 -9.32
N ALA A 161 4.32 13.64 -10.58
CA ALA A 161 4.29 12.78 -11.75
C ALA A 161 5.71 12.66 -12.34
N PHE A 162 5.94 13.18 -13.55
CA PHE A 162 7.24 13.15 -14.22
C PHE A 162 7.76 14.57 -14.51
N GLY A 163 9.08 14.75 -14.42
CA GLY A 163 9.71 16.06 -14.62
C GLY A 163 9.13 17.13 -13.68
N ASN A 164 8.69 18.24 -14.27
CA ASN A 164 8.06 19.37 -13.58
C ASN A 164 6.52 19.26 -13.58
N GLN A 165 5.97 18.05 -13.73
CA GLN A 165 4.53 17.83 -13.70
C GLN A 165 4.11 17.09 -12.43
N SER A 166 2.90 17.43 -11.98
CA SER A 166 2.21 16.78 -10.87
C SER A 166 0.76 16.52 -11.22
N PHE A 167 0.19 15.52 -10.59
CA PHE A 167 -1.24 15.33 -10.50
C PHE A 167 -1.81 16.28 -9.44
N PHE A 168 -2.95 16.88 -9.74
CA PHE A 168 -3.72 17.72 -8.83
C PHE A 168 -5.16 17.22 -8.77
N TYR A 169 -5.82 17.40 -7.63
CA TYR A 169 -7.24 17.12 -7.49
C TYR A 169 -8.04 18.42 -7.56
N LYS A 170 -8.82 18.60 -8.63
CA LYS A 170 -9.62 19.80 -8.90
C LYS A 170 -10.96 19.40 -9.49
N ASP A 171 -12.03 20.05 -9.03
CA ASP A 171 -13.39 19.83 -9.56
C ASP A 171 -13.83 18.36 -9.55
N GLY A 172 -13.42 17.62 -8.51
CA GLY A 172 -13.73 16.19 -8.36
C GLY A 172 -12.91 15.25 -9.25
N GLN A 173 -11.93 15.76 -10.00
CA GLN A 173 -11.12 14.97 -10.94
C GLN A 173 -9.61 15.14 -10.70
N ILE A 174 -8.86 14.11 -11.09
CA ILE A 174 -7.40 14.17 -11.09
C ILE A 174 -6.94 14.72 -12.44
N GLN A 175 -6.14 15.79 -12.41
CA GLN A 175 -5.64 16.48 -13.60
C GLN A 175 -4.11 16.58 -13.54
N LEU A 176 -3.46 16.50 -14.70
CA LEU A 176 -2.02 16.71 -14.81
C LEU A 176 -1.73 18.21 -15.05
N GLY A 177 -0.78 18.77 -14.32
CA GLY A 177 -0.39 20.17 -14.44
C GLY A 177 1.10 20.39 -14.19
N GLN A 178 1.61 21.55 -14.60
CA GLN A 178 2.99 21.96 -14.32
C GLN A 178 3.12 22.46 -12.88
N THR A 179 4.28 22.21 -12.27
CA THR A 179 4.65 22.61 -10.92
C THR A 179 6.13 22.99 -10.88
N GLN A 180 6.51 23.90 -10.00
CA GLN A 180 7.91 24.27 -9.81
C GLN A 180 8.59 23.41 -8.74
N ASN A 181 7.83 22.99 -7.73
CA ASN A 181 8.33 22.24 -6.58
C ASN A 181 7.46 20.99 -6.38
N PRO A 182 7.61 19.96 -7.23
CA PRO A 182 6.78 18.77 -7.14
C PRO A 182 6.94 18.08 -5.79
N GLN A 183 5.84 17.97 -5.05
CA GLN A 183 5.79 17.29 -3.77
C GLN A 183 4.79 16.13 -3.79
N THR A 184 5.11 15.09 -3.04
CA THR A 184 4.20 13.99 -2.74
C THR A 184 4.26 13.75 -1.24
N ASN A 185 3.15 13.99 -0.56
CA ASN A 185 3.01 13.64 0.85
C ASN A 185 1.75 12.80 1.03
N LEU A 186 1.93 11.54 1.41
CA LEU A 186 0.84 10.58 1.59
C LEU A 186 0.81 10.14 3.06
N ILE A 187 -0.35 10.29 3.69
CA ILE A 187 -0.59 9.96 5.08
C ILE A 187 -1.54 8.77 5.13
N LEU A 188 -1.10 7.71 5.79
CA LEU A 188 -1.95 6.56 6.09
C LEU A 188 -2.91 6.91 7.23
N PRO A 189 -4.20 6.55 7.12
CA PRO A 189 -5.13 6.77 8.22
C PRO A 189 -4.78 5.85 9.39
N THR A 190 -4.99 6.31 10.62
CA THR A 190 -4.82 5.45 11.81
C THR A 190 -5.92 4.39 11.91
N ILE A 191 -7.08 4.69 11.31
CA ILE A 191 -8.28 3.86 11.31
C ILE A 191 -8.71 3.66 9.86
N LEU A 192 -8.90 2.41 9.45
CA LEU A 192 -9.42 2.07 8.14
C LEU A 192 -10.95 2.00 8.20
N ASP A 193 -11.63 3.04 7.70
CA ASP A 193 -13.08 3.05 7.53
C ASP A 193 -13.43 2.65 6.10
N LYS A 194 -14.14 1.52 5.95
CA LYS A 194 -14.57 1.01 4.65
C LYS A 194 -15.45 2.01 3.88
N LYS A 195 -16.16 2.91 4.56
CA LYS A 195 -17.04 3.91 3.93
C LYS A 195 -16.27 4.90 3.08
N ASP A 196 -14.98 5.08 3.32
CA ASP A 196 -14.13 5.97 2.52
C ASP A 196 -13.69 5.34 1.18
N PHE A 197 -14.00 4.06 0.96
CA PHE A 197 -13.56 3.29 -0.19
C PHE A 197 -14.73 2.89 -1.10
N TYR A 198 -15.32 3.89 -1.74
CA TYR A 198 -16.48 3.76 -2.62
C TYR A 198 -16.16 3.96 -4.11
N GLU A 199 -14.87 4.12 -4.47
CA GLU A 199 -14.46 4.29 -5.86
C GLU A 199 -14.53 2.95 -6.64
N PRO A 200 -14.72 3.01 -7.97
CA PRO A 200 -14.64 1.81 -8.81
C PRO A 200 -13.27 1.14 -8.71
N CYS A 201 -13.22 -0.19 -8.65
CA CYS A 201 -11.96 -0.95 -8.67
C CYS A 201 -11.30 -1.06 -10.06
N THR A 202 -11.73 -0.23 -11.02
CA THR A 202 -11.13 -0.15 -12.36
C THR A 202 -9.95 0.81 -12.37
N PRO A 203 -8.97 0.65 -13.27
CA PRO A 203 -7.90 1.62 -13.45
C PRO A 203 -8.45 3.03 -13.71
N LEU A 204 -7.79 4.06 -13.18
CA LEU A 204 -8.00 5.45 -13.58
C LEU A 204 -6.76 5.93 -14.32
N TYR A 205 -6.89 6.19 -15.61
CA TYR A 205 -5.80 6.72 -16.42
C TYR A 205 -5.98 8.21 -16.56
N VAL A 206 -5.03 8.97 -16.04
CA VAL A 206 -4.98 10.42 -16.19
C VAL A 206 -4.01 10.73 -17.31
N SER A 207 -4.54 11.15 -18.45
CA SER A 207 -3.74 11.64 -19.57
C SER A 207 -3.67 13.17 -19.54
N SER A 208 -2.56 13.71 -20.05
CA SER A 208 -2.50 15.12 -20.44
C SER A 208 -3.62 15.40 -21.46
N PRO A 209 -4.38 16.50 -21.32
CA PRO A 209 -5.30 16.96 -22.37
C PRO A 209 -4.57 17.59 -23.58
N PHE A 210 -3.24 17.60 -23.56
CA PHE A 210 -2.35 18.14 -24.60
C PHE A 210 -1.45 17.05 -25.15
#